data_AF-A0A9P5Q350-F1
#
_entry.id   AF-A0A9P5Q350-F1
#
_cell.length_a   1.000
_cell.length_b   1.000
_cell.length_c   1.000
_cell.angle_alpha   90.00
_cell.angle_beta   90.00
_cell.angle_gamma   90.00
#
_symmetry.space_group_name_H-M   'P 1'
#
loop_
_entity.id
_entity.type
_entity.pdbx_description
1 polymer ?
#
loop_
_entity_poly.entity_id
_entity_poly.type
_entity_poly.pdbx_seq_one_letter_code
_entity_poly.pdbx_strand_id
1 'polypeptide(L)'
;MGDIEDFESSLKDVVQAKRLSASKMTKLTDLAMKLMKDDTQLVSILYRTHKSLSAPAKISSLYIFDALARAAKHQANKQNLVGDIKSSQGNCATFLLKVEGVLEGLFQDMVLTGTLEAKEKSKKVLDIWVKGNTFPATILSQLADVFELEG
;
A
#
# COMPACT_ATOMS: atom_id res chain seq x y z
N MET A 1 -8.36 20.92 11.34
CA MET A 1 -7.26 20.48 10.46
C MET A 1 -7.53 19.01 10.20
N GLY A 2 -7.79 18.68 8.95
CA GLY A 2 -8.45 17.42 8.59
C GLY A 2 -7.51 16.24 8.81
N ASP A 3 -8.04 15.13 9.33
CA ASP A 3 -7.29 13.89 9.55
C ASP A 3 -6.49 13.43 8.30
N ILE A 4 -6.97 13.78 7.10
CA ILE A 4 -6.31 13.52 5.81
C ILE A 4 -5.02 14.34 5.62
N GLU A 5 -5.00 15.62 6.03
CA GLU A 5 -3.81 16.47 5.94
C GLU A 5 -2.70 15.97 6.88
N ASP A 6 -3.09 15.51 8.08
CA ASP A 6 -2.20 14.86 9.04
C ASP A 6 -1.63 13.54 8.50
N PHE A 7 -2.47 12.76 7.82
CA PHE A 7 -2.02 11.55 7.13
C PHE A 7 -1.03 11.86 6.00
N GLU A 8 -1.34 12.81 5.12
CA GLU A 8 -0.45 13.18 4.01
C GLU A 8 0.90 13.72 4.51
N SER A 9 0.87 14.56 5.55
CA SER A 9 2.08 15.10 6.16
C SER A 9 2.92 13.99 6.79
N SER A 10 2.27 13.04 7.51
CA SER A 10 2.95 11.88 8.08
C SER A 10 3.51 10.95 7.01
N LEU A 11 2.78 10.75 5.91
CA LEU A 11 3.21 9.93 4.77
C LEU A 11 4.49 10.51 4.16
N LYS A 12 4.50 11.83 3.87
CA LYS A 12 5.66 12.54 3.34
C LYS A 12 6.87 12.44 4.26
N ASP A 13 6.68 12.62 5.55
CA ASP A 13 7.74 12.50 6.55
C ASP A 13 8.33 11.07 6.61
N VAL A 14 7.50 10.02 6.47
CA VAL A 14 7.98 8.62 6.46
C VAL A 14 8.74 8.30 5.18
N VAL A 15 8.25 8.71 4.00
CA VAL A 15 8.91 8.41 2.72
C VAL A 15 10.17 9.24 2.48
N GLN A 16 10.24 10.46 3.03
CA GLN A 16 11.43 11.32 2.97
C GLN A 16 12.46 10.99 4.06
N ALA A 17 12.08 10.27 5.11
CA ALA A 17 13.00 9.86 6.14
C ALA A 17 14.09 8.93 5.57
N LYS A 18 15.36 9.23 5.89
CA LYS A 18 16.50 8.36 5.53
C LYS A 18 16.39 6.94 6.10
N ARG A 19 15.60 6.75 7.16
CA ARG A 19 15.32 5.44 7.77
C ARG A 19 13.85 5.34 8.13
N LEU A 20 13.24 4.22 7.75
CA LEU A 20 11.89 3.85 8.19
C LEU A 20 11.89 3.65 9.70
N SER A 21 11.20 4.54 10.42
CA SER A 21 10.96 4.40 11.85
C SER A 21 9.69 3.59 12.08
N ALA A 22 9.80 2.50 12.85
CA ALA A 22 8.65 1.69 13.23
C ALA A 22 7.54 2.53 13.89
N SER A 23 7.90 3.47 14.77
CA SER A 23 6.95 4.35 15.45
C SER A 23 6.19 5.25 14.47
N LYS A 24 6.87 5.82 13.47
CA LYS A 24 6.24 6.65 12.43
C LYS A 24 5.28 5.82 11.56
N MET A 25 5.69 4.61 11.20
CA MET A 25 4.86 3.68 10.42
C MET A 25 3.61 3.23 11.19
N THR A 26 3.73 2.94 12.48
CA THR A 26 2.57 2.62 13.33
C THR A 26 1.61 3.81 13.43
N LYS A 27 2.12 5.03 13.65
CA LYS A 27 1.30 6.24 13.69
C LYS A 27 0.57 6.49 12.36
N LEU A 28 1.28 6.34 11.24
CA LEU A 28 0.70 6.47 9.90
C LEU A 28 -0.40 5.43 9.66
N THR A 29 -0.17 4.20 10.10
CA THR A 29 -1.14 3.10 9.97
C THR A 29 -2.40 3.39 10.80
N ASP A 30 -2.25 3.87 12.03
CA ASP A 30 -3.38 4.26 12.89
C ASP A 30 -4.23 5.38 12.26
N LEU A 31 -3.58 6.41 11.70
CA LEU A 31 -4.26 7.49 10.97
C LEU A 31 -5.02 6.94 9.75
N ALA A 32 -4.37 6.10 8.94
CA ALA A 32 -5.03 5.47 7.79
C ALA A 32 -6.25 4.64 8.21
N MET A 33 -6.16 3.88 9.31
CA MET A 33 -7.29 3.08 9.81
C MET A 33 -8.49 3.92 10.18
N LYS A 34 -8.28 5.12 10.72
CA LYS A 34 -9.36 6.08 11.04
C LYS A 34 -10.00 6.67 9.79
N LEU A 35 -9.20 6.81 8.73
CA LEU A 35 -9.59 7.38 7.45
C LEU A 35 -10.15 6.35 6.44
N MET A 36 -10.34 5.09 6.82
CA MET A 36 -10.85 4.04 5.91
C MET A 36 -12.25 4.34 5.33
N LYS A 37 -13.00 5.27 5.95
CA LYS A 37 -14.26 5.78 5.40
C LYS A 37 -14.06 6.57 4.10
N ASP A 38 -12.90 7.21 3.98
CA ASP A 38 -12.41 7.99 2.85
C ASP A 38 -11.28 7.23 2.11
N ASP A 39 -11.40 5.90 2.03
CA ASP A 39 -10.45 5.00 1.39
C ASP A 39 -10.04 5.45 -0.02
N THR A 40 -10.98 6.01 -0.78
CA THR A 40 -10.73 6.55 -2.11
C THR A 40 -9.70 7.68 -2.11
N GLN A 41 -9.79 8.61 -1.15
CA GLN A 41 -8.84 9.72 -1.03
C GLN A 41 -7.49 9.20 -0.53
N LEU A 42 -7.50 8.30 0.46
CA LEU A 42 -6.31 7.63 0.98
C LEU A 42 -5.48 6.96 -0.12
N VAL A 43 -6.11 6.09 -0.92
CA VAL A 43 -5.46 5.36 -2.01
C VAL A 43 -4.93 6.33 -3.06
N SER A 44 -5.69 7.37 -3.39
CA SER A 44 -5.26 8.40 -4.34
C SER A 44 -4.03 9.16 -3.85
N ILE A 45 -3.99 9.58 -2.59
CA ILE A 45 -2.85 10.27 -1.97
C ILE A 45 -1.63 9.35 -1.93
N LEU A 46 -1.80 8.10 -1.51
CA LEU A 46 -0.73 7.10 -1.47
C LEU A 46 -0.11 6.87 -2.85
N TYR A 47 -0.95 6.61 -3.86
CA TYR A 47 -0.51 6.33 -5.21
C TYR A 47 0.13 7.55 -5.88
N ARG A 48 -0.47 8.74 -5.75
CA ARG A 48 0.10 9.99 -6.27
C ARG A 48 1.44 10.30 -5.62
N THR A 49 1.54 10.13 -4.29
CA THR A 49 2.79 10.31 -3.56
C THR A 49 3.83 9.35 -4.10
N HIS A 50 3.52 8.05 -4.18
CA HIS A 50 4.41 7.02 -4.73
C HIS A 50 5.00 7.41 -6.09
N LYS A 51 4.14 7.80 -7.05
CA LYS A 51 4.56 8.21 -8.39
C LYS A 51 5.48 9.44 -8.41
N SER A 52 5.37 10.33 -7.42
CA SER A 52 6.23 11.52 -7.31
C SER A 52 7.58 11.25 -6.62
N LEU A 53 7.76 10.08 -6.01
CA LEU A 53 8.94 9.77 -5.21
C LEU A 53 10.12 9.30 -6.06
N SER A 54 11.32 9.53 -5.54
CA SER A 54 12.56 8.99 -6.10
C SER A 54 12.72 7.50 -5.79
N ALA A 55 13.53 6.80 -6.59
CA ALA A 55 13.81 5.37 -6.47
C ALA A 55 13.94 4.81 -5.02
N PRO A 56 14.77 5.39 -4.13
CA PRO A 56 14.90 4.89 -2.76
C PRO A 56 13.66 5.13 -1.91
N ALA A 57 12.93 6.23 -2.14
CA ALA A 57 11.71 6.55 -1.39
C ALA A 57 10.51 5.71 -1.86
N LYS A 58 10.52 5.20 -3.10
CA LYS A 58 9.51 4.24 -3.58
C LYS A 58 9.53 2.93 -2.79
N ILE A 59 10.71 2.46 -2.38
CA ILE A 59 10.85 1.30 -1.49
C ILE A 59 10.17 1.57 -0.16
N SER A 60 10.40 2.74 0.45
CA SER A 60 9.71 3.15 1.68
C SER A 60 8.19 3.19 1.49
N SER A 61 7.73 3.73 0.36
CA SER A 61 6.31 3.77 0.02
C SER A 61 5.72 2.35 -0.12
N LEU A 62 6.40 1.41 -0.77
CA LEU A 62 5.97 0.02 -0.88
C LEU A 62 5.75 -0.62 0.51
N TYR A 63 6.66 -0.40 1.47
CA TYR A 63 6.49 -0.90 2.83
C TYR A 63 5.29 -0.30 3.55
N ILE A 64 4.95 0.96 3.26
CA ILE A 64 3.74 1.60 3.78
C ILE A 64 2.51 0.91 3.20
N PHE A 65 2.46 0.67 1.90
CA PHE A 65 1.37 -0.07 1.27
C PHE A 65 1.20 -1.46 1.90
N ASP A 66 2.30 -2.19 2.11
CA ASP A 66 2.28 -3.48 2.81
C ASP A 66 1.68 -3.38 4.23
N ALA A 67 2.20 -2.46 5.04
CA ALA A 67 1.74 -2.28 6.41
C ALA A 67 0.25 -1.95 6.47
N LEU A 68 -0.22 -1.04 5.61
CA LEU A 68 -1.62 -0.64 5.51
C LEU A 68 -2.50 -1.80 5.03
N ALA A 69 -2.10 -2.52 3.98
CA ALA A 69 -2.86 -3.65 3.45
C ALA A 69 -3.01 -4.76 4.49
N ARG A 70 -1.92 -5.15 5.16
CA ARG A 70 -1.98 -6.17 6.22
C ARG A 70 -2.86 -5.75 7.38
N ALA A 71 -2.73 -4.51 7.83
CA ALA A 71 -3.51 -4.00 8.94
C ALA A 71 -4.99 -3.85 8.55
N ALA A 72 -5.30 -3.41 7.33
CA ALA A 72 -6.67 -3.32 6.81
C ALA A 72 -7.29 -4.71 6.70
N LYS A 73 -6.55 -5.69 6.20
CA LYS A 73 -7.02 -7.08 6.15
C LYS A 73 -7.28 -7.66 7.53
N HIS A 74 -6.36 -7.47 8.46
CA HIS A 74 -6.54 -7.94 9.82
C HIS A 74 -7.82 -7.36 10.42
N GLN A 75 -8.06 -6.06 10.22
CA GLN A 75 -9.25 -5.38 10.69
C GLN A 75 -10.52 -5.85 9.97
N ALA A 76 -10.46 -6.06 8.66
CA ALA A 76 -11.56 -6.58 7.85
C ALA A 76 -11.97 -7.99 8.29
N ASN A 77 -11.01 -8.89 8.48
CA ASN A 77 -11.26 -10.24 8.99
C ASN A 77 -11.82 -10.21 10.42
N LYS A 78 -11.25 -9.36 11.29
CA LYS A 78 -11.69 -9.24 12.69
C LYS A 78 -13.14 -8.76 12.80
N GLN A 79 -13.54 -7.82 11.95
CA GLN A 79 -14.89 -7.25 11.93
C GLN A 79 -15.84 -7.94 10.93
N ASN A 80 -15.39 -8.98 10.22
CA ASN A 80 -16.12 -9.62 9.11
C ASN A 80 -16.66 -8.59 8.09
N LEU A 81 -15.85 -7.58 7.76
CA LEU A 81 -16.23 -6.55 6.80
C LEU A 81 -16.24 -7.13 5.39
N VAL A 82 -17.33 -6.90 4.67
CA VAL A 82 -17.43 -7.21 3.25
C VAL A 82 -17.05 -5.96 2.47
N GLY A 83 -16.10 -6.12 1.54
CA GLY A 83 -15.70 -5.07 0.63
C GLY A 83 -16.74 -4.93 -0.45
N ASP A 84 -17.42 -3.79 -0.50
CA ASP A 84 -18.36 -3.48 -1.57
C ASP A 84 -17.92 -2.19 -2.26
N ILE A 85 -17.57 -2.29 -3.54
CA ILE A 85 -17.06 -1.18 -4.36
C ILE A 85 -18.19 -0.16 -4.65
N LYS A 86 -19.45 -0.56 -4.52
CA LYS A 86 -20.63 0.30 -4.74
C LYS A 86 -21.12 0.95 -3.44
N SER A 87 -20.55 0.59 -2.29
CA SER A 87 -20.89 1.19 -1.01
C SER A 87 -20.49 2.67 -0.99
N SER A 88 -21.43 3.53 -0.59
CA SER A 88 -21.21 4.97 -0.44
C SER A 88 -20.20 5.34 0.64
N GLN A 89 -19.90 4.40 1.55
CA GLN A 89 -18.93 4.57 2.61
C GLN A 89 -17.83 3.52 2.49
N GLY A 90 -16.58 3.96 2.45
CA GLY A 90 -15.40 3.11 2.42
C GLY A 90 -15.24 2.32 3.72
N ASN A 91 -14.54 1.19 3.62
CA ASN A 91 -14.15 0.39 4.78
C ASN A 91 -12.82 -0.32 4.49
N CYS A 92 -12.28 -1.07 5.46
CA CYS A 92 -10.99 -1.75 5.30
C CYS A 92 -10.97 -2.76 4.12
N ALA A 93 -12.09 -3.43 3.84
CA ALA A 93 -12.19 -4.36 2.72
C ALA A 93 -12.33 -3.62 1.38
N THR A 94 -13.12 -2.53 1.31
CA THR A 94 -13.20 -1.69 0.10
C THR A 94 -11.86 -1.00 -0.21
N PHE A 95 -11.13 -0.59 0.83
CA PHE A 95 -9.77 -0.06 0.71
C PHE A 95 -8.85 -1.07 0.04
N LEU A 96 -8.87 -2.34 0.46
CA LEU A 96 -8.07 -3.39 -0.17
C LEU A 96 -8.40 -3.55 -1.65
N LEU A 97 -9.69 -3.57 -2.02
CA LEU A 97 -10.11 -3.65 -3.42
C LEU A 97 -9.62 -2.45 -4.26
N LYS A 98 -9.61 -1.24 -3.69
CA LYS A 98 -9.08 -0.05 -4.37
C LYS A 98 -7.56 -0.09 -4.47
N VAL A 99 -6.87 -0.58 -3.44
CA VAL A 99 -5.42 -0.79 -3.47
C VAL A 99 -5.07 -1.79 -4.57
N GLU A 100 -5.79 -2.91 -4.68
CA GLU A 100 -5.62 -3.90 -5.76
C GLU A 100 -5.62 -3.25 -7.14
N GLY A 101 -6.56 -2.33 -7.40
CA GLY A 101 -6.64 -1.61 -8.68
C GLY A 101 -5.44 -0.70 -9.01
N VAL A 102 -4.62 -0.32 -8.02
CA VAL A 102 -3.40 0.48 -8.22
C VAL A 102 -2.10 -0.31 -8.00
N LEU A 103 -2.19 -1.56 -7.52
CA LEU A 103 -1.02 -2.40 -7.22
C LEU A 103 -0.19 -2.68 -8.47
N GLU A 104 -0.82 -3.03 -9.58
CA GLU A 104 -0.13 -3.32 -10.83
C GLU A 104 0.74 -2.12 -11.27
N GLY A 105 0.16 -0.93 -11.29
CA GLY A 105 0.88 0.30 -11.63
C GLY A 105 1.99 0.66 -10.63
N LEU A 106 1.82 0.31 -9.34
CA LEU A 106 2.86 0.50 -8.32
C LEU A 106 4.04 -0.46 -8.53
N PHE A 107 3.75 -1.73 -8.83
CA PHE A 107 4.78 -2.74 -9.09
C PHE A 107 5.52 -2.45 -10.40
N GLN A 108 4.79 -2.05 -11.45
CA GLN A 108 5.39 -1.60 -12.70
C GLN A 108 6.32 -0.40 -12.47
N ASP A 109 5.93 0.58 -11.66
CA ASP A 109 6.77 1.74 -11.34
C ASP A 109 8.05 1.36 -10.55
N MET A 110 7.97 0.33 -9.70
CA MET A 110 9.13 -0.27 -9.03
C MET A 110 10.06 -1.02 -10.00
N VAL A 111 9.50 -1.71 -11.00
CA VAL A 111 10.27 -2.38 -12.06
C VAL A 111 10.95 -1.37 -12.98
N LEU A 112 10.22 -0.33 -13.41
CA LEU A 112 10.71 0.79 -14.22
C LEU A 112 11.83 1.57 -13.53
N THR A 113 11.80 1.61 -12.20
CA THR A 113 12.90 2.19 -11.40
C THR A 113 14.23 1.44 -11.64
N GLY A 114 14.17 0.15 -12.03
CA GLY A 114 15.30 -0.61 -12.53
C GLY A 114 16.37 -0.98 -11.49
N THR A 115 16.18 -0.64 -10.22
CA THR A 115 17.17 -0.95 -9.18
C THR A 115 16.99 -2.37 -8.65
N LEU A 116 18.10 -3.08 -8.47
CA LEU A 116 18.13 -4.41 -7.84
C LEU A 116 17.43 -4.39 -6.48
N GLU A 117 17.69 -3.35 -5.69
CA GLU A 117 17.07 -3.19 -4.38
C GLU A 117 15.54 -3.10 -4.47
N ALA A 118 14.98 -2.30 -5.38
CA ALA A 118 13.53 -2.22 -5.56
C ALA A 118 12.93 -3.57 -5.94
N LYS A 119 13.53 -4.29 -6.90
CA LYS A 119 13.07 -5.63 -7.32
C LYS A 119 13.10 -6.63 -6.16
N GLU A 120 14.19 -6.70 -5.40
CA GLU A 120 14.30 -7.60 -4.24
C GLU A 120 13.29 -7.26 -3.14
N LYS A 121 13.07 -5.98 -2.86
CA LYS A 121 12.13 -5.52 -1.83
C LYS A 121 10.69 -5.79 -2.23
N SER A 122 10.34 -5.55 -3.50
CA SER A 122 9.02 -5.89 -4.03
C SER A 122 8.74 -7.39 -4.00
N LYS A 123 9.71 -8.24 -4.36
CA LYS A 123 9.59 -9.70 -4.23
C LYS A 123 9.37 -10.13 -2.77
N LYS A 124 10.09 -9.53 -1.81
CA LYS A 124 9.89 -9.80 -0.38
C LYS A 124 8.50 -9.40 0.09
N VAL A 125 8.01 -8.23 -0.31
CA VAL A 125 6.65 -7.78 0.03
C VAL A 125 5.59 -8.70 -0.59
N LEU A 126 5.80 -9.15 -1.83
CA LEU A 126 4.91 -10.10 -2.48
C LEU A 126 4.84 -11.43 -1.71
N ASP A 127 5.98 -11.99 -1.29
CA ASP A 127 6.02 -13.22 -0.47
C ASP A 127 5.30 -13.03 0.87
N ILE A 128 5.45 -11.86 1.51
CA ILE A 128 4.71 -11.51 2.74
C ILE A 128 3.21 -11.52 2.48
N TRP A 129 2.74 -10.97 1.35
CA TRP A 129 1.32 -10.97 1.00
C TRP A 129 0.78 -12.35 0.68
N VAL A 130 1.54 -13.18 -0.03
CA VAL A 130 1.18 -14.59 -0.30
C VAL A 130 1.03 -15.35 1.02
N LYS A 131 2.03 -15.28 1.91
CA LYS A 131 1.98 -15.93 3.23
C LYS A 131 0.88 -15.37 4.12
N GLY A 132 0.69 -14.05 4.07
CA GLY A 132 -0.27 -13.32 4.89
C GLY A 132 -1.70 -13.40 4.39
N ASN A 133 -1.98 -14.16 3.32
CA ASN A 133 -3.32 -14.21 2.79
C ASN A 133 -3.73 -12.91 2.08
N THR A 134 -2.85 -11.91 1.94
CA THR A 134 -3.25 -10.49 2.00
C THR A 134 -4.19 -10.09 0.88
N PHE A 135 -3.82 -10.45 -0.34
CA PHE A 135 -4.61 -10.25 -1.55
C PHE A 135 -4.97 -11.61 -2.18
N PRO A 136 -5.95 -11.67 -3.11
CA PRO A 136 -6.27 -12.88 -3.83
C PRO A 136 -5.06 -13.44 -4.59
N ALA A 137 -4.93 -14.77 -4.63
CA ALA A 137 -3.83 -15.45 -5.32
C ALA A 137 -3.70 -15.05 -6.80
N THR A 138 -4.82 -14.74 -7.46
CA THR A 138 -4.84 -14.24 -8.85
C THR A 138 -4.06 -12.95 -9.00
N ILE A 139 -4.31 -11.96 -8.12
CA ILE A 139 -3.60 -10.66 -8.13
C ILE A 139 -2.12 -10.87 -7.83
N LEU A 140 -1.80 -11.68 -6.81
CA LEU A 140 -0.41 -11.95 -6.43
C LEU A 140 0.37 -12.64 -7.56
N SER A 141 -0.29 -13.52 -8.31
CA SER A 141 0.31 -14.17 -9.48
C SER A 141 0.54 -13.17 -10.61
N GLN A 142 -0.41 -12.27 -10.89
CA GLN A 142 -0.22 -11.19 -11.87
C GLN A 142 0.93 -10.27 -11.49
N LEU A 143 1.05 -9.89 -10.21
CA LEU A 143 2.18 -9.07 -9.74
C LEU A 143 3.53 -9.80 -9.86
N ALA A 144 3.55 -11.12 -9.69
CA ALA A 144 4.75 -11.92 -9.92
C ALA A 144 5.17 -11.89 -11.41
N ASP A 145 4.20 -12.06 -12.30
CA ASP A 145 4.39 -12.09 -13.76
C ASP A 145 4.96 -10.75 -14.29
N VAL A 146 4.54 -9.62 -13.72
CA VAL A 146 5.12 -8.28 -14.03
C VAL A 146 6.64 -8.23 -13.81
N PHE A 147 7.19 -9.02 -12.87
CA PHE A 147 8.64 -9.11 -12.71
C PHE A 147 9.34 -10.06 -13.68
N GLU A 148 8.62 -11.05 -14.20
CA GLU A 148 9.15 -12.06 -15.13
C GLU A 148 9.16 -11.53 -16.57
N LEU A 149 8.18 -10.71 -16.97
CA LEU A 149 8.09 -10.15 -18.31
C LEU A 149 9.18 -9.08 -18.62
N GLU A 150 9.75 -8.45 -17.59
CA GLU A 150 10.74 -7.36 -17.71
C GLU A 150 12.18 -7.81 -17.34
N GLY A 151 12.45 -9.13 -17.34
CA GLY A 151 13.75 -9.73 -17.03
C GLY A 151 14.36 -10.43 -18.23
#